data_AF-A0A0J6S742-F1
#
_entry.id   AF-A0A0J6S742-F1
#
_cell.length_a   1.000
_cell.length_b   1.000
_cell.length_c   1.000
_cell.angle_alpha   90.00
_cell.angle_beta   90.00
_cell.angle_gamma   90.00
#
_symmetry.space_group_name_H-M   'P 1'
#
loop_
_entity.id
_entity.type
_entity.pdbx_description
1 polymer ?
#
loop_
_entity_poly.entity_id
_entity_poly.type
_entity_poly.pdbx_seq_one_letter_code
_entity_poly.pdbx_strand_id
1 'polypeptide(L)'
;MDESDALLAALHRTAEPEAARAVERLLRHGSDADLARINAVHLAAQAGLDEEPVIAALLHGARLGLLELSWNVLCPSCGGVIEAPASLRGVRSSGYHCAFCALDSEPVLDDTVEVTFTVSPRVRRIAAHDPDGLGLWDYQRQVFFGSGVAFPEPETFATLAQRAIVDSVELKAGERMILGLQLGPEPLIVLDPVTHAAHSLMVEGEPTPERQDLALVFDTARASAGRGTFRPGPLRLSLDNRSTRRVLPTIFRVGPDIEALLGGRRPFLTAKRLLSNQTFRDLYRTDTLDIDQRLKILSLTFLFTDLKGSTALYARVGDLVAYDLVRAHFQILHEIVAAEGGAVVKTIGDAVMATFIGPHRAVAAALRMRAAMQDLNRERGADDLVLKIGLHEGPCLAVSLNDRQDYFGQTVNVAARVQQLAASGGIFATDTVLRHPQAARHLAETGVSARAELRRLRGIGEPVAVHEFI
;
A
#
# COMPACT_ATOMS: atom_id res chain seq x y z
N MET A 1 4.12 -34.17 -13.67
CA MET A 1 4.50 -32.77 -13.44
C MET A 1 3.50 -32.26 -12.42
N ASP A 2 3.96 -31.87 -11.25
CA ASP A 2 3.08 -31.34 -10.20
C ASP A 2 2.32 -30.12 -10.74
N GLU A 3 1.05 -29.93 -10.34
CA GLU A 3 0.22 -28.78 -10.76
C GLU A 3 0.95 -27.47 -10.44
N SER A 4 1.64 -27.44 -9.30
CA SER A 4 2.50 -26.34 -8.85
C SER A 4 3.65 -26.04 -9.83
N ASP A 5 4.35 -27.05 -10.34
CA ASP A 5 5.46 -26.86 -11.28
C ASP A 5 4.98 -26.28 -12.62
N ALA A 6 3.78 -26.67 -13.08
CA ALA A 6 3.19 -26.11 -14.30
C ALA A 6 2.83 -24.62 -14.13
N LEU A 7 2.30 -24.23 -12.97
CA LEU A 7 2.01 -22.85 -12.61
C LEU A 7 3.30 -22.01 -12.49
N LEU A 8 4.34 -22.55 -11.88
CA LEU A 8 5.65 -21.90 -11.79
C LEU A 8 6.27 -21.71 -13.19
N ALA A 9 6.20 -22.71 -14.06
CA ALA A 9 6.64 -22.56 -15.44
C ALA A 9 5.85 -21.48 -16.19
N ALA A 10 4.56 -21.29 -15.88
CA ALA A 10 3.77 -20.19 -16.44
C ALA A 10 4.22 -18.82 -15.91
N LEU A 11 4.54 -18.71 -14.62
CA LEU A 11 5.08 -17.49 -14.01
C LEU A 11 6.37 -17.04 -14.72
N HIS A 12 7.31 -17.98 -14.96
CA HIS A 12 8.55 -17.71 -15.69
C HIS A 12 8.36 -17.24 -17.14
N ARG A 13 7.21 -17.49 -17.75
CA ARG A 13 6.88 -16.98 -19.10
C ARG A 13 6.26 -15.59 -19.09
N THR A 14 5.69 -15.16 -17.96
CA THR A 14 4.92 -13.91 -17.87
C THR A 14 5.60 -12.82 -17.07
N ALA A 15 6.53 -13.18 -16.17
CA ALA A 15 7.24 -12.24 -15.32
C ALA A 15 8.71 -12.12 -15.72
N GLU A 16 9.37 -11.06 -15.25
CA GLU A 16 10.81 -10.86 -15.42
C GLU A 16 11.58 -12.04 -14.79
N PRO A 17 12.60 -12.61 -15.48
CA PRO A 17 13.29 -13.82 -15.05
C PRO A 17 13.82 -13.83 -13.60
N GLU A 18 14.47 -12.77 -13.14
CA GLU A 18 15.05 -12.73 -11.79
C GLU A 18 13.96 -12.61 -10.72
N ALA A 19 12.94 -11.79 -10.98
CA ALA A 19 11.77 -11.67 -10.12
C ALA A 19 10.98 -13.00 -10.02
N ALA A 20 10.78 -13.70 -11.15
CA ALA A 20 10.12 -15.01 -11.16
C ALA A 20 10.90 -16.05 -10.33
N ARG A 21 12.24 -16.07 -10.45
CA ARG A 21 13.11 -16.93 -9.63
C ARG A 21 13.05 -16.60 -8.15
N ALA A 22 12.95 -15.31 -7.80
CA ALA A 22 12.83 -14.89 -6.40
C ALA A 22 11.52 -15.40 -5.78
N VAL A 23 10.39 -15.25 -6.50
CA VAL A 23 9.08 -15.77 -6.07
C VAL A 23 9.08 -17.30 -5.99
N GLU A 24 9.64 -18.00 -6.98
CA GLU A 24 9.76 -19.46 -6.94
C GLU A 24 10.58 -19.94 -5.74
N ARG A 25 11.74 -19.31 -5.49
CA ARG A 25 12.61 -19.66 -4.36
C ARG A 25 11.87 -19.51 -3.03
N LEU A 26 11.12 -18.40 -2.87
CA LEU A 26 10.30 -18.17 -1.70
C LEU A 26 9.24 -19.28 -1.55
N LEU A 27 8.50 -19.60 -2.61
CA LEU A 27 7.47 -20.64 -2.58
C LEU A 27 8.02 -22.04 -2.23
N ARG A 28 9.21 -22.39 -2.74
CA ARG A 28 9.81 -23.71 -2.51
C ARG A 28 10.53 -23.83 -1.16
N HIS A 29 11.14 -22.76 -0.66
CA HIS A 29 12.08 -22.84 0.46
C HIS A 29 11.76 -21.90 1.64
N GLY A 30 10.80 -20.98 1.47
CA GLY A 30 10.35 -20.10 2.55
C GLY A 30 9.73 -20.88 3.71
N SER A 31 9.86 -20.34 4.92
CA SER A 31 9.10 -20.80 6.07
C SER A 31 7.61 -20.49 5.89
N ASP A 32 6.75 -21.09 6.71
CA ASP A 32 5.32 -20.77 6.70
C ASP A 32 5.07 -19.29 7.00
N ALA A 33 5.88 -18.69 7.88
CA ALA A 33 5.80 -17.27 8.18
C ALA A 33 6.24 -16.40 6.99
N ASP A 34 7.24 -16.81 6.21
CA ASP A 34 7.66 -16.09 4.99
C ASP A 34 6.61 -16.15 3.88
N LEU A 35 5.74 -17.16 3.92
CA LEU A 35 4.68 -17.40 2.93
C LEU A 35 3.32 -16.82 3.34
N ALA A 36 3.19 -16.36 4.58
CA ALA A 36 2.06 -15.60 5.08
C ALA A 36 2.33 -14.10 4.92
N ARG A 37 1.38 -13.35 4.34
CA ARG A 37 1.49 -11.89 4.20
C ARG A 37 2.83 -11.39 3.65
N ILE A 38 3.26 -11.98 2.53
CA ILE A 38 4.48 -11.63 1.82
C ILE A 38 4.50 -10.11 1.55
N ASN A 39 5.51 -9.45 2.11
CA ASN A 39 5.81 -8.04 1.84
C ASN A 39 6.65 -7.94 0.55
N ALA A 40 6.02 -7.50 -0.55
CA ALA A 40 6.68 -7.39 -1.85
C ALA A 40 7.94 -6.49 -1.82
N VAL A 41 7.89 -5.41 -1.05
CA VAL A 41 9.00 -4.46 -0.92
C VAL A 41 10.18 -5.09 -0.17
N HIS A 42 9.88 -5.82 0.91
CA HIS A 42 10.91 -6.53 1.66
C HIS A 42 11.52 -7.67 0.84
N LEU A 43 10.71 -8.43 0.10
CA LEU A 43 11.19 -9.50 -0.78
C LEU A 43 12.15 -8.97 -1.85
N ALA A 44 11.81 -7.84 -2.48
CA ALA A 44 12.69 -7.20 -3.47
C ALA A 44 14.03 -6.79 -2.84
N ALA A 45 13.99 -6.15 -1.67
CA ALA A 45 15.20 -5.76 -0.95
C ALA A 45 16.08 -6.97 -0.55
N GLN A 46 15.47 -8.07 -0.08
CA GLN A 46 16.19 -9.30 0.26
C GLN A 46 16.81 -9.98 -0.97
N ALA A 47 16.14 -9.89 -2.12
CA ALA A 47 16.64 -10.43 -3.37
C ALA A 47 17.66 -9.52 -4.08
N GLY A 48 17.79 -8.26 -3.64
CA GLY A 48 18.62 -7.25 -4.31
C GLY A 48 18.06 -6.83 -5.67
N LEU A 49 16.73 -6.86 -5.83
CA LEU A 49 16.02 -6.58 -7.08
C LEU A 49 15.24 -5.27 -6.99
N ASP A 50 14.91 -4.71 -8.15
CA ASP A 50 13.94 -3.62 -8.24
C ASP A 50 12.56 -4.09 -7.79
N GLU A 51 11.82 -3.18 -7.14
CA GLU A 51 10.53 -3.50 -6.54
C GLU A 51 9.44 -3.77 -7.59
N GLU A 52 9.45 -3.06 -8.73
CA GLU A 52 8.37 -3.19 -9.75
C GLU A 52 8.33 -4.57 -10.43
N PRO A 53 9.46 -5.17 -10.88
CA PRO A 53 9.46 -6.55 -11.38
C PRO A 53 8.97 -7.57 -10.35
N VAL A 54 9.33 -7.40 -9.07
CA VAL A 54 8.92 -8.30 -7.99
C VAL A 54 7.42 -8.18 -7.72
N ILE A 55 6.88 -6.95 -7.65
CA ILE A 55 5.43 -6.71 -7.54
C ILE A 55 4.69 -7.34 -8.72
N ALA A 56 5.19 -7.16 -9.95
CA ALA A 56 4.60 -7.76 -11.15
C ALA A 56 4.61 -9.30 -11.09
N ALA A 57 5.72 -9.92 -10.66
CA ALA A 57 5.81 -11.36 -10.50
C ALA A 57 4.82 -11.90 -9.47
N LEU A 58 4.66 -11.23 -8.32
CA LEU A 58 3.67 -11.61 -7.31
C LEU A 58 2.23 -11.47 -7.83
N LEU A 59 1.93 -10.43 -8.62
CA LEU A 59 0.63 -10.24 -9.26
C LEU A 59 0.31 -11.32 -10.30
N HIS A 60 1.27 -11.66 -11.16
CA HIS A 60 1.14 -12.79 -12.07
C HIS A 60 0.95 -14.10 -11.31
N GLY A 61 1.72 -14.32 -10.24
CA GLY A 61 1.57 -15.47 -9.35
C GLY A 61 0.17 -15.56 -8.75
N ALA A 62 -0.38 -14.43 -8.28
CA ALA A 62 -1.75 -14.38 -7.78
C ALA A 62 -2.78 -14.70 -8.87
N ARG A 63 -2.61 -14.15 -10.08
CA ARG A 63 -3.51 -14.41 -11.22
C ARG A 63 -3.47 -15.87 -11.70
N LEU A 64 -2.34 -16.54 -11.54
CA LEU A 64 -2.13 -17.95 -11.85
C LEU A 64 -2.63 -18.89 -10.73
N GLY A 65 -2.97 -18.36 -9.55
CA GLY A 65 -3.39 -19.15 -8.39
C GLY A 65 -2.23 -19.71 -7.55
N LEU A 66 -1.01 -19.21 -7.74
CA LEU A 66 0.12 -19.51 -6.84
C LEU A 66 -0.02 -18.80 -5.49
N LEU A 67 -0.61 -17.61 -5.53
CA LEU A 67 -0.74 -16.69 -4.41
C LEU A 67 -2.18 -16.18 -4.31
N GLU A 68 -2.55 -15.71 -3.13
CA GLU A 68 -3.78 -15.00 -2.84
C GLU A 68 -3.40 -13.56 -2.47
N LEU A 69 -3.92 -12.59 -3.22
CA LEU A 69 -3.76 -11.17 -2.93
C LEU A 69 -4.74 -10.75 -1.84
N SER A 70 -4.28 -10.00 -0.84
CA SER A 70 -5.09 -9.53 0.28
C SER A 70 -4.83 -8.06 0.61
N TRP A 71 -5.85 -7.39 1.12
CA TRP A 71 -5.81 -6.00 1.55
C TRP A 71 -5.92 -5.94 3.07
N ASN A 72 -5.06 -5.18 3.73
CA ASN A 72 -5.03 -5.05 5.19
C ASN A 72 -5.15 -3.57 5.58
N VAL A 73 -6.17 -3.23 6.38
CA VAL A 73 -6.30 -1.90 7.00
C VAL A 73 -5.49 -1.92 8.30
N LEU A 74 -4.44 -1.12 8.37
CA LEU A 74 -3.47 -1.10 9.46
C LEU A 74 -3.71 0.08 10.40
N CYS A 75 -3.57 -0.14 11.70
CA CYS A 75 -3.39 0.97 12.63
C CYS A 75 -2.08 1.72 12.32
N PRO A 76 -2.08 3.06 12.15
CA PRO A 76 -0.86 3.81 11.81
C PRO A 76 0.18 3.82 12.94
N SER A 77 -0.21 3.51 14.17
CA SER A 77 0.69 3.48 15.33
C SER A 77 1.32 2.10 15.53
N CYS A 78 0.52 1.06 15.78
CA CYS A 78 1.03 -0.29 16.04
C CYS A 78 1.14 -1.20 14.80
N GLY A 79 0.56 -0.83 13.65
CA GLY A 79 0.51 -1.65 12.44
C GLY A 79 -0.24 -2.97 12.61
N GLY A 80 -1.07 -3.09 13.65
CA GLY A 80 -2.05 -4.16 13.77
C GLY A 80 -3.08 -4.04 12.64
N VAL A 81 -3.43 -5.17 12.04
CA VAL A 81 -4.44 -5.28 10.99
C VAL A 81 -5.82 -5.23 11.61
N ILE A 82 -6.54 -4.14 11.42
CA ILE A 82 -7.88 -3.92 11.97
C ILE A 82 -8.95 -4.61 11.12
N GLU A 83 -8.77 -4.58 9.79
CA GLU A 83 -9.64 -5.25 8.83
C GLU A 83 -8.78 -5.88 7.74
N ALA A 84 -9.14 -7.10 7.29
CA ALA A 84 -8.45 -7.80 6.21
C ALA A 84 -9.42 -8.24 5.11
N PRO A 85 -10.04 -7.30 4.36
CA PRO A 85 -11.01 -7.66 3.34
C PRO A 85 -10.36 -8.38 2.15
N ALA A 86 -11.07 -9.36 1.59
CA ALA A 86 -10.63 -10.12 0.41
C ALA A 86 -10.52 -9.27 -0.87
N SER A 87 -11.15 -8.10 -0.89
CA SER A 87 -11.05 -7.13 -1.98
C SER A 87 -11.07 -5.71 -1.43
N LEU A 88 -10.53 -4.76 -2.20
CA LEU A 88 -10.50 -3.36 -1.80
C LEU A 88 -11.92 -2.79 -1.61
N ARG A 89 -12.95 -3.35 -2.26
CA ARG A 89 -14.39 -3.08 -2.01
C ARG A 89 -14.80 -3.20 -0.55
N GLY A 90 -14.20 -4.15 0.17
CA GLY A 90 -14.51 -4.38 1.58
C GLY A 90 -13.92 -3.33 2.53
N VAL A 91 -13.03 -2.44 2.07
CA VAL A 91 -12.43 -1.39 2.90
C VAL A 91 -13.45 -0.28 3.15
N ARG A 92 -13.82 -0.08 4.41
CA ARG A 92 -14.81 0.93 4.82
C ARG A 92 -14.20 2.31 4.90
N SER A 93 -14.80 3.30 4.23
CA SER A 93 -14.31 4.69 4.26
C SER A 93 -14.65 5.46 5.55
N SER A 94 -15.50 4.92 6.43
CA SER A 94 -16.06 5.63 7.61
C SER A 94 -15.14 5.67 8.83
N GLY A 95 -13.90 5.20 8.70
CA GLY A 95 -12.94 5.11 9.81
C GLY A 95 -13.07 3.83 10.64
N TYR A 96 -12.04 3.59 11.46
CA TYR A 96 -11.88 2.43 12.32
C TYR A 96 -11.20 2.82 13.64
N HIS A 97 -11.34 1.95 14.65
CA HIS A 97 -10.73 2.13 15.97
C HIS A 97 -9.74 1.00 16.26
N CYS A 98 -8.53 1.35 16.71
CA CYS A 98 -7.55 0.40 17.23
C CYS A 98 -7.61 0.40 18.76
N ALA A 99 -8.17 -0.66 19.36
CA ALA A 99 -8.28 -0.75 20.82
C ALA A 99 -6.91 -0.81 21.51
N PHE A 100 -5.91 -1.46 20.89
CA PHE A 100 -4.56 -1.57 21.46
C PHE A 100 -3.88 -0.20 21.61
N CYS A 101 -4.04 0.69 20.62
CA CYS A 101 -3.48 2.05 20.64
C CYS A 101 -4.44 3.11 21.20
N ALA A 102 -5.71 2.75 21.44
CA ALA A 102 -6.80 3.68 21.72
C ALA A 102 -6.86 4.85 20.70
N LEU A 103 -6.75 4.52 19.40
CA LEU A 103 -6.66 5.49 18.32
C LEU A 103 -7.77 5.28 17.28
N ASP A 104 -8.48 6.36 16.97
CA ASP A 104 -9.39 6.45 15.83
C ASP A 104 -8.63 6.94 14.59
N SER A 105 -8.89 6.32 13.44
CA SER A 105 -8.26 6.70 12.18
C SER A 105 -9.18 6.41 10.99
N GLU A 106 -8.79 6.91 9.82
CA GLU A 106 -9.45 6.66 8.55
C GLU A 106 -8.50 5.92 7.60
N PRO A 107 -9.00 5.00 6.76
CA PRO A 107 -8.14 4.36 5.79
C PRO A 107 -7.72 5.35 4.71
N VAL A 108 -6.41 5.55 4.63
CA VAL A 108 -5.70 6.34 3.63
C VAL A 108 -4.81 5.41 2.84
N LEU A 109 -4.98 5.40 1.52
CA LEU A 109 -4.30 4.43 0.66
C LEU A 109 -2.78 4.61 0.60
N ASP A 110 -2.28 5.78 1.01
CA ASP A 110 -0.87 6.12 1.05
C ASP A 110 -0.08 5.23 2.01
N ASP A 111 -0.65 4.89 3.18
CA ASP A 111 0.13 4.35 4.32
C ASP A 111 -0.66 3.45 5.30
N THR A 112 -1.98 3.40 5.27
CA THR A 112 -2.77 2.59 6.22
C THR A 112 -3.52 1.44 5.56
N VAL A 113 -3.47 1.33 4.22
CA VAL A 113 -3.97 0.17 3.50
C VAL A 113 -2.79 -0.55 2.84
N GLU A 114 -2.42 -1.68 3.41
CA GLU A 114 -1.35 -2.57 2.94
C GLU A 114 -1.91 -3.59 1.95
N VAL A 115 -1.08 -4.00 0.99
CA VAL A 115 -1.32 -5.13 0.10
C VAL A 115 -0.26 -6.19 0.34
N THR A 116 -0.71 -7.42 0.56
CA THR A 116 0.16 -8.58 0.76
C THR A 116 -0.26 -9.74 -0.13
N PHE A 117 0.61 -10.74 -0.23
CA PHE A 117 0.37 -11.98 -0.93
C PHE A 117 0.55 -13.14 0.03
N THR A 118 -0.32 -14.13 0.00
CA THR A 118 -0.17 -15.36 0.80
C THR A 118 -0.15 -16.54 -0.15
N VAL A 119 0.69 -17.56 0.10
CA VAL A 119 0.68 -18.76 -0.75
C VAL A 119 -0.70 -19.39 -0.79
N SER A 120 -1.15 -19.85 -1.96
CA SER A 120 -2.43 -20.55 -2.06
C SER A 120 -2.33 -21.90 -1.34
N PRO A 121 -3.34 -22.32 -0.56
CA PRO A 121 -3.36 -23.65 0.07
C PRO A 121 -3.36 -24.79 -0.94
N ARG A 122 -3.69 -24.52 -2.22
CA ARG A 122 -3.59 -25.49 -3.33
C ARG A 122 -2.14 -25.77 -3.74
N VAL A 123 -1.25 -24.81 -3.52
CA VAL A 123 0.19 -24.93 -3.82
C VAL A 123 0.93 -25.47 -2.62
N ARG A 124 0.73 -24.84 -1.46
CA ARG A 124 1.33 -25.26 -0.19
C ARG A 124 0.46 -24.78 0.95
N ARG A 125 -0.03 -25.72 1.76
CA ARG A 125 -0.75 -25.37 2.98
C ARG A 125 0.26 -24.92 4.05
N ILE A 126 0.00 -23.77 4.65
CA ILE A 126 0.78 -23.20 5.75
C ILE A 126 -0.10 -22.99 6.98
N ALA A 127 0.51 -22.84 8.15
CA ALA A 127 -0.23 -22.66 9.39
C ALA A 127 -1.16 -21.41 9.39
N ALA A 128 -0.83 -20.34 8.66
CA ALA A 128 -1.69 -19.17 8.51
C ALA A 128 -3.05 -19.44 7.82
N HIS A 129 -3.18 -20.53 7.05
CA HIS A 129 -4.47 -20.92 6.45
C HIS A 129 -5.47 -21.45 7.47
N ASP A 130 -4.99 -21.87 8.63
CA ASP A 130 -5.79 -22.23 9.80
C ASP A 130 -5.25 -21.52 11.04
N PRO A 131 -5.58 -20.22 11.21
CA PRO A 131 -5.11 -19.42 12.35
C PRO A 131 -5.45 -20.01 13.70
N ASP A 132 -6.38 -20.98 13.78
CA ASP A 132 -6.77 -21.64 15.02
C ASP A 132 -5.73 -22.60 15.60
N GLY A 133 -4.78 -23.05 14.77
CA GLY A 133 -3.64 -23.86 15.21
C GLY A 133 -2.39 -23.08 15.62
N LEU A 134 -2.35 -21.75 15.42
CA LEU A 134 -1.15 -20.95 15.68
C LEU A 134 -0.91 -20.71 17.18
N GLY A 135 0.35 -20.76 17.61
CA GLY A 135 0.73 -20.23 18.92
C GLY A 135 0.58 -18.71 18.98
N LEU A 136 0.64 -18.13 20.19
CA LEU A 136 0.48 -16.69 20.43
C LEU A 136 1.28 -15.81 19.47
N TRP A 137 2.59 -16.07 19.37
CA TRP A 137 3.48 -15.21 18.59
C TRP A 137 3.40 -15.46 17.10
N ASP A 138 3.12 -16.69 16.67
CA ASP A 138 2.88 -16.97 15.26
C ASP A 138 1.57 -16.33 14.79
N TYR A 139 0.52 -16.37 15.62
CA TYR A 139 -0.72 -15.65 15.37
C TYR A 139 -0.46 -14.14 15.25
N GLN A 140 0.31 -13.58 16.18
CA GLN A 140 0.64 -12.16 16.12
C GLN A 140 1.43 -11.78 14.86
N ARG A 141 2.43 -12.57 14.48
CA ARG A 141 3.28 -12.33 13.30
C ARG A 141 2.56 -12.53 11.97
N GLN A 142 1.73 -13.56 11.87
CA GLN A 142 1.12 -13.98 10.60
C GLN A 142 -0.30 -13.43 10.39
N VAL A 143 -0.99 -13.03 11.46
CA VAL A 143 -2.43 -12.68 11.44
C VAL A 143 -2.73 -11.31 12.07
N PHE A 144 -2.19 -10.99 13.24
CA PHE A 144 -2.52 -9.72 13.89
C PHE A 144 -1.77 -8.54 13.28
N PHE A 145 -0.46 -8.63 13.11
CA PHE A 145 0.37 -7.53 12.62
C PHE A 145 0.53 -7.54 11.10
N GLY A 146 0.57 -6.35 10.51
CA GLY A 146 0.89 -6.16 9.09
C GLY A 146 2.33 -6.55 8.78
N SER A 147 2.60 -6.79 7.50
CA SER A 147 3.92 -7.25 7.01
C SER A 147 5.04 -6.20 7.18
N GLY A 148 4.69 -4.95 7.49
CA GLY A 148 5.63 -3.88 7.84
C GLY A 148 6.18 -3.95 9.26
N VAL A 149 5.66 -4.81 10.15
CA VAL A 149 6.20 -4.98 11.52
C VAL A 149 7.49 -5.78 11.48
N ALA A 150 8.59 -5.13 11.89
CA ALA A 150 9.92 -5.71 11.90
C ALA A 150 10.25 -6.33 13.27
N PHE A 151 9.68 -7.49 13.57
CA PHE A 151 10.02 -8.20 14.79
C PHE A 151 11.53 -8.41 14.93
N PRO A 152 12.09 -8.31 16.15
CA PRO A 152 13.49 -8.61 16.42
C PRO A 152 13.89 -10.04 16.02
N GLU A 153 15.20 -10.23 15.87
CA GLU A 153 15.81 -11.55 15.70
C GLU A 153 15.42 -12.49 16.85
N PRO A 154 15.33 -13.82 16.62
CA PRO A 154 14.73 -14.77 17.55
C PRO A 154 15.26 -14.69 18.99
N GLU A 155 16.56 -14.54 19.19
CA GLU A 155 17.20 -14.49 20.52
C GLU A 155 16.83 -13.21 21.28
N THR A 156 16.89 -12.06 20.60
CA THR A 156 16.49 -10.77 21.17
C THR A 156 14.99 -10.77 21.46
N PHE A 157 14.19 -11.31 20.54
CA PHE A 157 12.75 -11.43 20.70
C PHE A 157 12.37 -12.26 21.92
N ALA A 158 12.99 -13.44 22.12
CA ALA A 158 12.70 -14.30 23.27
C ALA A 158 12.98 -13.58 24.61
N THR A 159 14.10 -12.86 24.69
CA THR A 159 14.50 -12.09 25.87
C THR A 159 13.53 -10.95 26.16
N LEU A 160 13.09 -10.24 25.13
CA LEU A 160 12.10 -9.18 25.25
C LEU A 160 10.73 -9.74 25.66
N ALA A 161 10.28 -10.84 25.04
CA ALA A 161 8.99 -11.46 25.30
C ALA A 161 8.87 -11.93 26.74
N GLN A 162 9.94 -12.53 27.28
CA GLN A 162 9.99 -12.98 28.67
C GLN A 162 9.86 -11.82 29.68
N ARG A 163 10.35 -10.63 29.33
CA ARG A 163 10.27 -9.44 30.21
C ARG A 163 8.94 -8.71 30.06
N ALA A 164 8.45 -8.58 28.84
CA ALA A 164 7.21 -7.86 28.54
C ALA A 164 5.95 -8.64 28.95
N ILE A 165 5.91 -9.97 28.78
CA ILE A 165 4.73 -10.77 29.12
C ILE A 165 4.69 -11.03 30.63
N VAL A 166 3.57 -10.69 31.24
CA VAL A 166 3.23 -11.09 32.62
C VAL A 166 2.63 -12.48 32.62
N ASP A 167 1.63 -12.70 31.76
CA ASP A 167 0.96 -13.99 31.58
C ASP A 167 0.26 -14.02 30.21
N SER A 168 0.02 -15.21 29.67
CA SER A 168 -0.69 -15.42 28.41
C SER A 168 -1.50 -16.69 28.50
N VAL A 169 -2.76 -16.62 28.06
CA VAL A 169 -3.66 -17.77 28.17
C VAL A 169 -4.43 -18.01 26.89
N GLU A 170 -4.77 -19.26 26.64
CA GLU A 170 -5.67 -19.67 25.57
C GLU A 170 -7.01 -20.09 26.17
N LEU A 171 -8.10 -19.56 25.61
CA LEU A 171 -9.47 -19.89 25.99
C LEU A 171 -10.25 -20.31 24.75
N LYS A 172 -10.80 -21.52 24.73
CA LYS A 172 -11.72 -21.95 23.67
C LYS A 172 -13.04 -21.20 23.76
N ALA A 173 -13.83 -21.28 22.69
CA ALA A 173 -15.16 -20.67 22.64
C ALA A 173 -16.02 -21.14 23.83
N GLY A 174 -16.60 -20.20 24.57
CA GLY A 174 -17.43 -20.47 25.75
C GLY A 174 -16.68 -20.73 27.06
N GLU A 175 -15.34 -20.80 27.04
CA GLU A 175 -14.54 -21.03 28.25
C GLU A 175 -14.42 -19.78 29.12
N ARG A 176 -14.24 -20.01 30.43
CA ARG A 176 -14.03 -19.00 31.44
C ARG A 176 -12.85 -19.36 32.31
N MET A 177 -12.09 -18.36 32.72
CA MET A 177 -10.96 -18.52 33.61
C MET A 177 -10.83 -17.36 34.58
N ILE A 178 -10.23 -17.62 35.73
CA ILE A 178 -9.88 -16.61 36.71
C ILE A 178 -8.37 -16.71 36.94
N LEU A 179 -7.68 -15.58 36.78
CA LEU A 179 -6.26 -15.43 37.08
C LEU A 179 -6.09 -14.57 38.32
N GLY A 180 -5.18 -14.98 39.20
CA GLY A 180 -4.70 -14.16 40.30
C GLY A 180 -3.39 -13.48 39.88
N LEU A 181 -3.37 -12.16 39.89
CA LEU A 181 -2.20 -11.36 39.55
C LEU A 181 -1.76 -10.54 40.76
N GLN A 182 -0.46 -10.32 40.88
CA GLN A 182 0.10 -9.34 41.81
C GLN A 182 0.53 -8.12 41.01
N LEU A 183 -0.24 -7.02 41.10
CA LEU A 183 0.07 -5.79 40.39
C LEU A 183 1.25 -5.09 41.05
N GLY A 184 2.30 -4.86 40.26
CA GLY A 184 3.39 -3.92 40.57
C GLY A 184 2.99 -2.47 40.23
N PRO A 185 3.93 -1.51 40.31
CA PRO A 185 3.66 -0.10 40.01
C PRO A 185 3.55 0.20 38.50
N GLU A 186 3.90 -0.75 37.65
CA GLU A 186 3.95 -0.56 36.20
C GLU A 186 2.55 -0.74 35.59
N PRO A 187 2.16 0.10 34.62
CA PRO A 187 0.92 -0.08 33.88
C PRO A 187 0.96 -1.37 33.05
N LEU A 188 -0.19 -2.04 32.94
CA LEU A 188 -0.34 -3.26 32.15
C LEU A 188 -1.37 -3.04 31.03
N ILE A 189 -1.31 -3.89 30.00
CA ILE A 189 -2.34 -4.00 28.99
C ILE A 189 -2.70 -5.47 28.78
N VAL A 190 -3.99 -5.79 28.81
CA VAL A 190 -4.49 -7.09 28.38
C VAL A 190 -4.92 -6.95 26.92
N LEU A 191 -4.23 -7.63 26.01
CA LEU A 191 -4.52 -7.64 24.57
C LEU A 191 -4.93 -9.05 24.16
N ASP A 192 -6.09 -9.18 23.52
CA ASP A 192 -6.42 -10.37 22.75
C ASP A 192 -6.28 -10.08 21.24
N PRO A 193 -5.31 -10.70 20.55
CA PRO A 193 -5.11 -10.46 19.12
C PRO A 193 -6.22 -11.05 18.25
N VAL A 194 -7.06 -11.97 18.76
CA VAL A 194 -8.10 -12.61 17.95
C VAL A 194 -9.33 -11.72 17.81
N THR A 195 -9.81 -11.15 18.90
CA THR A 195 -10.98 -10.24 18.92
C THR A 195 -10.59 -8.77 18.82
N HIS A 196 -9.28 -8.47 18.81
CA HIS A 196 -8.72 -7.13 18.91
C HIS A 196 -9.10 -6.41 20.22
N ALA A 197 -9.61 -7.10 21.24
CA ALA A 197 -9.91 -6.52 22.53
C ALA A 197 -8.64 -6.06 23.25
N ALA A 198 -8.67 -4.86 23.83
CA ALA A 198 -7.56 -4.34 24.61
C ALA A 198 -8.04 -3.60 25.86
N HIS A 199 -7.43 -3.88 27.00
CA HIS A 199 -7.76 -3.24 28.27
C HIS A 199 -6.50 -2.71 28.96
N SER A 200 -6.41 -1.39 29.13
CA SER A 200 -5.31 -0.75 29.85
C SER A 200 -5.60 -0.72 31.35
N LEU A 201 -4.66 -1.24 32.14
CA LEU A 201 -4.70 -1.23 33.59
C LEU A 201 -3.65 -0.21 34.06
N MET A 202 -4.12 0.98 34.43
CA MET A 202 -3.28 1.97 35.10
C MET A 202 -3.06 1.55 36.54
N VAL A 203 -1.84 1.66 37.05
CA VAL A 203 -1.55 1.40 38.45
C VAL A 203 -1.08 2.69 39.13
N GLU A 204 -1.87 3.17 40.10
CA GLU A 204 -1.69 4.46 40.76
C GLU A 204 -2.01 4.34 42.26
N GLY A 205 -1.38 5.20 43.08
CA GLY A 205 -1.62 5.26 44.52
C GLY A 205 -0.82 4.26 45.36
N GLU A 206 -1.07 4.26 46.66
CA GLU A 206 -0.37 3.42 47.65
C GLU A 206 -0.74 1.94 47.53
N PRO A 207 0.19 1.00 47.78
CA PRO A 207 -0.09 -0.43 47.77
C PRO A 207 -1.23 -0.82 48.72
N THR A 208 -2.08 -1.74 48.29
CA THR A 208 -3.21 -2.25 49.08
C THR A 208 -3.15 -3.77 49.25
N PRO A 209 -3.47 -4.31 50.43
CA PRO A 209 -3.67 -5.75 50.63
C PRO A 209 -5.06 -6.20 50.15
N GLU A 210 -5.98 -5.26 49.88
CA GLU A 210 -7.34 -5.57 49.45
C GLU A 210 -7.35 -6.11 48.02
N ARG A 211 -8.05 -7.22 47.82
CA ARG A 211 -8.22 -7.80 46.48
C ARG A 211 -9.10 -6.89 45.62
N GLN A 212 -8.59 -6.55 44.45
CA GLN A 212 -9.31 -5.85 43.40
C GLN A 212 -9.83 -6.86 42.37
N ASP A 213 -10.93 -6.56 41.68
CA ASP A 213 -11.56 -7.46 40.71
C ASP A 213 -11.71 -6.76 39.34
N LEU A 214 -11.35 -7.44 38.26
CA LEU A 214 -11.59 -7.01 36.88
C LEU A 214 -12.18 -8.19 36.10
N ALA A 215 -13.25 -7.96 35.34
CA ALA A 215 -13.84 -8.96 34.46
C ALA A 215 -13.79 -8.48 33.01
N LEU A 216 -13.20 -9.30 32.14
CA LEU A 216 -13.09 -9.06 30.71
C LEU A 216 -13.90 -10.10 29.97
N VAL A 217 -14.70 -9.62 29.02
CA VAL A 217 -15.52 -10.46 28.13
C VAL A 217 -15.00 -10.25 26.72
N PHE A 218 -14.65 -11.34 26.06
CA PHE A 218 -14.21 -11.31 24.67
C PHE A 218 -15.38 -11.72 23.77
N ASP A 219 -15.82 -10.79 22.93
CA ASP A 219 -16.82 -11.02 21.89
C ASP A 219 -16.34 -10.46 20.54
N THR A 220 -17.00 -10.86 19.45
CA THR A 220 -16.65 -10.44 18.09
C THR A 220 -17.44 -9.23 17.60
N ALA A 221 -18.31 -8.64 18.43
CA ALA A 221 -19.25 -7.62 17.97
C ALA A 221 -18.57 -6.25 17.78
N ARG A 222 -17.46 -6.00 18.49
CA ARG A 222 -16.49 -4.89 18.31
C ARG A 222 -15.23 -5.16 19.13
N ALA A 223 -14.09 -4.66 18.68
CA ALA A 223 -12.88 -4.59 19.52
C ALA A 223 -13.20 -3.82 20.81
N SER A 224 -13.35 -4.52 21.93
CA SER A 224 -13.65 -3.89 23.21
C SER A 224 -12.39 -3.18 23.71
N ALA A 225 -12.44 -1.85 23.78
CA ALA A 225 -11.42 -1.04 24.43
C ALA A 225 -11.90 -0.67 25.84
N GLY A 226 -11.05 -0.88 26.85
CA GLY A 226 -11.36 -0.50 28.23
C GLY A 226 -10.16 0.06 28.97
N ARG A 227 -10.42 0.87 30.00
CA ARG A 227 -9.39 1.40 30.90
C ARG A 227 -9.87 1.33 32.33
N GLY A 228 -9.01 0.85 33.23
CA GLY A 228 -9.25 0.86 34.67
C GLY A 228 -8.04 1.37 35.43
N THR A 229 -8.27 1.99 36.58
CA THR A 229 -7.21 2.41 37.50
C THR A 229 -7.25 1.53 38.75
N PHE A 230 -6.11 0.97 39.11
CA PHE A 230 -5.92 0.04 40.22
C PHE A 230 -4.78 0.51 41.10
N ARG A 231 -4.71 0.00 42.33
CA ARG A 231 -3.56 0.18 43.23
C ARG A 231 -2.60 -1.02 43.11
N PRO A 232 -1.30 -0.86 43.38
CA PRO A 232 -0.39 -2.01 43.52
C PRO A 232 -0.94 -2.98 44.56
N GLY A 233 -1.01 -4.27 44.25
CA GLY A 233 -1.73 -5.23 45.09
C GLY A 233 -2.34 -6.41 44.34
N PRO A 234 -3.06 -7.30 45.04
CA PRO A 234 -3.69 -8.46 44.44
C PRO A 234 -4.87 -8.07 43.53
N LEU A 235 -4.86 -8.57 42.29
CA LEU A 235 -5.94 -8.43 41.31
C LEU A 235 -6.48 -9.82 40.93
N ARG A 236 -7.80 -9.97 40.95
CA ARG A 236 -8.50 -11.12 40.37
C ARG A 236 -9.01 -10.73 38.99
N LEU A 237 -8.41 -11.31 37.96
CA LEU A 237 -8.80 -11.11 36.57
C LEU A 237 -9.68 -12.25 36.10
N SER A 238 -10.96 -11.98 35.82
CA SER A 238 -11.89 -12.95 35.24
C SER A 238 -11.95 -12.76 33.72
N LEU A 239 -11.76 -13.83 32.97
CA LEU A 239 -11.75 -13.85 31.51
C LEU A 239 -12.91 -14.74 31.02
N ASP A 240 -13.78 -14.22 30.17
CA ASP A 240 -14.96 -14.92 29.63
C ASP A 240 -14.96 -14.84 28.10
N ASN A 241 -14.66 -15.95 27.43
CA ASN A 241 -14.70 -16.02 25.98
C ASN A 241 -16.13 -16.31 25.50
N ARG A 242 -16.83 -15.28 25.05
CA ARG A 242 -18.18 -15.37 24.46
C ARG A 242 -18.17 -15.33 22.94
N SER A 243 -16.99 -15.34 22.32
CA SER A 243 -16.86 -15.44 20.88
C SER A 243 -17.10 -16.87 20.39
N THR A 244 -17.20 -17.03 19.07
CA THR A 244 -17.30 -18.33 18.41
C THR A 244 -15.96 -19.00 18.15
N ARG A 245 -14.84 -18.35 18.50
CA ARG A 245 -13.46 -18.83 18.26
C ARG A 245 -12.68 -18.87 19.57
N ARG A 246 -11.46 -19.41 19.53
CA ARG A 246 -10.53 -19.27 20.66
C ARG A 246 -10.07 -17.83 20.81
N VAL A 247 -9.66 -17.43 22.00
CA VAL A 247 -9.00 -16.15 22.28
C VAL A 247 -7.67 -16.38 22.97
N LEU A 248 -6.74 -15.46 22.79
CA LEU A 248 -5.36 -15.52 23.27
C LEU A 248 -5.01 -14.27 24.13
N PRO A 249 -5.81 -13.95 25.17
CA PRO A 249 -5.55 -12.76 25.98
C PRO A 249 -4.18 -12.86 26.63
N THR A 250 -3.38 -11.84 26.38
CA THR A 250 -2.01 -11.73 26.85
C THR A 250 -1.86 -10.44 27.63
N ILE A 251 -1.25 -10.57 28.80
CA ILE A 251 -1.03 -9.48 29.74
C ILE A 251 0.40 -9.01 29.54
N PHE A 252 0.55 -7.79 29.06
CA PHE A 252 1.85 -7.17 28.84
C PHE A 252 2.10 -6.05 29.84
N ARG A 253 3.36 -5.94 30.29
CA ARG A 253 3.90 -4.71 30.90
C ARG A 253 4.02 -3.65 29.81
N VAL A 254 3.39 -2.49 30.04
CA VAL A 254 3.52 -1.34 29.14
C VAL A 254 4.84 -0.65 29.45
N GLY A 255 5.71 -0.56 28.44
CA GLY A 255 7.05 -0.01 28.59
C GLY A 255 7.96 -0.32 27.39
N PRO A 256 9.28 -0.07 27.52
CA PRO A 256 10.21 -0.15 26.40
C PRO A 256 10.34 -1.56 25.81
N ASP A 257 10.13 -2.62 26.61
CA ASP A 257 10.26 -4.00 26.12
C ASP A 257 9.13 -4.38 25.15
N ILE A 258 7.88 -3.97 25.38
CA ILE A 258 6.78 -4.22 24.42
C ILE A 258 6.96 -3.36 23.16
N GLU A 259 7.41 -2.11 23.30
CA GLU A 259 7.72 -1.27 22.14
C GLU A 259 8.83 -1.90 21.27
N ALA A 260 9.89 -2.40 21.91
CA ALA A 260 10.98 -3.10 21.24
C ALA A 260 10.56 -4.46 20.65
N LEU A 261 9.55 -5.14 21.21
CA LEU A 261 8.98 -6.37 20.61
C LEU A 261 8.30 -6.11 19.28
N LEU A 262 7.56 -5.01 19.17
CA LEU A 262 6.97 -4.56 17.92
C LEU A 262 8.03 -4.07 16.93
N GLY A 263 9.27 -3.90 17.42
CA GLY A 263 10.43 -3.59 16.64
C GLY A 263 10.27 -2.29 15.85
N GLY A 264 10.81 -2.29 14.63
CA GLY A 264 10.72 -1.15 13.71
C GLY A 264 9.59 -1.27 12.69
N ARG A 265 9.40 -0.21 11.92
CA ARG A 265 8.60 -0.24 10.69
C ARG A 265 9.51 -0.47 9.49
N ARG A 266 9.15 -1.45 8.66
CA ARG A 266 9.69 -1.61 7.31
C ARG A 266 8.70 -1.04 6.29
N PRO A 267 9.17 -0.52 5.15
CA PRO A 267 8.30 -0.20 4.03
C PRO A 267 7.52 -1.44 3.58
N PHE A 268 6.31 -1.22 3.07
CA PHE A 268 5.45 -2.25 2.51
C PHE A 268 4.72 -1.72 1.27
N LEU A 269 4.10 -2.64 0.52
CA LEU A 269 3.33 -2.29 -0.65
C LEU A 269 1.98 -1.70 -0.22
N THR A 270 1.77 -0.41 -0.49
CA THR A 270 0.53 0.27 -0.13
C THR A 270 -0.50 0.17 -1.25
N ALA A 271 -1.78 0.33 -0.90
CA ALA A 271 -2.86 0.34 -1.88
C ALA A 271 -2.68 1.44 -2.92
N LYS A 272 -2.23 2.64 -2.53
CA LYS A 272 -1.91 3.72 -3.48
C LYS A 272 -0.93 3.26 -4.55
N ARG A 273 0.13 2.59 -4.11
CA ARG A 273 1.20 2.12 -4.99
C ARG A 273 0.68 1.03 -5.92
N LEU A 274 -0.09 0.08 -5.40
CA LEU A 274 -0.66 -0.99 -6.22
C LEU A 274 -1.66 -0.45 -7.25
N LEU A 275 -2.53 0.47 -6.85
CA LEU A 275 -3.49 1.15 -7.73
C LEU A 275 -2.82 1.98 -8.83
N SER A 276 -1.56 2.37 -8.62
CA SER A 276 -0.75 3.14 -9.58
C SER A 276 0.25 2.25 -10.34
N ASN A 277 0.16 0.92 -10.20
CA ASN A 277 1.01 -0.05 -10.89
C ASN A 277 0.35 -0.54 -12.18
N GLN A 278 1.09 -0.53 -13.28
CA GLN A 278 0.58 -0.87 -14.61
C GLN A 278 0.15 -2.34 -14.71
N THR A 279 0.96 -3.28 -14.19
CA THR A 279 0.65 -4.72 -14.20
C THR A 279 -0.64 -5.01 -13.45
N PHE A 280 -0.84 -4.38 -12.29
CA PHE A 280 -2.09 -4.51 -11.54
C PHE A 280 -3.29 -4.04 -12.37
N ARG A 281 -3.20 -2.87 -13.00
CA ARG A 281 -4.27 -2.34 -13.87
C ARG A 281 -4.57 -3.23 -15.07
N ASP A 282 -3.56 -3.91 -15.62
CA ASP A 282 -3.75 -4.81 -16.76
C ASP A 282 -4.37 -6.16 -16.37
N LEU A 283 -4.01 -6.69 -15.20
CA LEU A 283 -4.51 -7.98 -14.72
C LEU A 283 -5.88 -7.87 -14.01
N TYR A 284 -6.14 -6.76 -13.32
CA TYR A 284 -7.31 -6.53 -12.47
C TYR A 284 -8.15 -5.34 -12.98
N ARG A 285 -8.52 -5.40 -14.27
CA ARG A 285 -9.22 -4.31 -14.98
C ARG A 285 -10.60 -3.99 -14.44
N THR A 286 -11.30 -5.02 -13.97
CA THR A 286 -12.65 -4.96 -13.40
C THR A 286 -12.58 -5.39 -11.94
N ASP A 287 -13.46 -4.86 -11.10
CA ASP A 287 -13.69 -5.31 -9.72
C ASP A 287 -12.71 -4.87 -8.62
N THR A 288 -11.97 -3.79 -8.83
CA THR A 288 -11.07 -3.26 -7.78
C THR A 288 -11.81 -2.41 -6.75
N LEU A 289 -12.71 -1.53 -7.17
CA LEU A 289 -13.45 -0.59 -6.31
C LEU A 289 -14.96 -0.73 -6.55
N ASP A 290 -15.76 -0.50 -5.51
CA ASP A 290 -17.21 -0.38 -5.65
C ASP A 290 -17.59 0.98 -6.25
N ILE A 291 -18.74 1.04 -6.94
CA ILE A 291 -19.21 2.24 -7.65
C ILE A 291 -19.33 3.44 -6.70
N ASP A 292 -19.76 3.22 -5.45
CA ASP A 292 -19.94 4.27 -4.44
C ASP A 292 -18.72 4.46 -3.53
N GLN A 293 -17.68 3.63 -3.69
CA GLN A 293 -16.50 3.69 -2.84
C GLN A 293 -15.59 4.84 -3.24
N ARG A 294 -15.15 5.62 -2.23
CA ARG A 294 -14.28 6.78 -2.41
C ARG A 294 -13.15 6.68 -1.41
N LEU A 295 -12.00 6.21 -1.87
CA LEU A 295 -10.82 6.06 -1.01
C LEU A 295 -9.87 7.22 -1.25
N LYS A 296 -9.40 7.81 -0.15
CA LYS A 296 -8.56 9.00 -0.15
C LYS A 296 -7.12 8.63 -0.49
N ILE A 297 -6.54 9.39 -1.41
CA ILE A 297 -5.11 9.45 -1.66
C ILE A 297 -4.65 10.87 -1.35
N LEU A 298 -3.69 11.01 -0.44
CA LEU A 298 -3.18 12.31 0.02
C LEU A 298 -2.29 12.97 -1.02
N SER A 299 -1.49 12.17 -1.73
CA SER A 299 -0.65 12.67 -2.82
C SER A 299 -0.50 11.67 -3.95
N LEU A 300 -0.88 12.09 -5.15
CA LEU A 300 -0.60 11.40 -6.41
C LEU A 300 -0.20 12.43 -7.48
N THR A 301 0.81 12.09 -8.28
CA THR A 301 1.23 12.94 -9.38
C THR A 301 0.55 12.51 -10.68
N PHE A 302 -0.10 13.45 -11.34
CA PHE A 302 -0.74 13.26 -12.64
C PHE A 302 0.13 13.85 -13.74
N LEU A 303 0.26 13.09 -14.82
CA LEU A 303 0.88 13.50 -16.08
C LEU A 303 -0.19 13.42 -17.16
N PHE A 304 -0.40 14.53 -17.86
CA PHE A 304 -1.22 14.58 -19.06
C PHE A 304 -0.36 14.90 -20.26
N THR A 305 -0.54 14.13 -21.35
CA THR A 305 0.03 14.44 -22.66
C THR A 305 -1.06 14.79 -23.67
N ASP A 306 -0.68 15.40 -24.78
CA ASP A 306 -1.51 15.69 -25.94
C ASP A 306 -0.58 15.89 -27.15
N LEU A 307 -0.96 15.41 -28.33
CA LEU A 307 -0.16 15.63 -29.53
C LEU A 307 -0.60 16.93 -30.20
N LYS A 308 0.33 17.86 -30.37
CA LYS A 308 0.04 19.14 -31.00
C LYS A 308 -0.41 18.92 -32.45
N GLY A 309 -1.62 19.38 -32.76
CA GLY A 309 -2.12 19.37 -34.14
C GLY A 309 -2.38 17.97 -34.69
N SER A 310 -2.75 17.01 -33.85
CA SER A 310 -3.07 15.64 -34.26
C SER A 310 -4.08 15.58 -35.40
N THR A 311 -5.15 16.38 -35.39
CA THR A 311 -6.11 16.46 -36.51
C THR A 311 -5.45 16.87 -37.83
N ALA A 312 -4.49 17.81 -37.79
CA ALA A 312 -3.76 18.25 -38.97
C ALA A 312 -2.70 17.23 -39.43
N LEU A 313 -2.22 16.36 -38.53
CA LEU A 313 -1.37 15.22 -38.87
C LEU A 313 -2.14 14.25 -39.78
N TYR A 314 -3.36 13.83 -39.40
CA TYR A 314 -4.20 12.93 -40.21
C TYR A 314 -4.41 13.45 -41.64
N ALA A 315 -4.73 14.75 -41.77
CA ALA A 315 -4.95 15.37 -43.08
C ALA A 315 -3.67 15.43 -43.96
N ARG A 316 -2.48 15.53 -43.34
CA ARG A 316 -1.21 15.69 -44.05
C ARG A 316 -0.62 14.35 -44.51
N VAL A 317 -0.60 13.35 -43.64
CA VAL A 317 0.06 12.06 -43.91
C VAL A 317 -0.90 10.95 -44.33
N GLY A 318 -2.21 11.20 -44.26
CA GLY A 318 -3.25 10.22 -44.53
C GLY A 318 -3.54 9.29 -43.34
N ASP A 319 -4.75 8.74 -43.29
CA ASP A 319 -5.27 8.03 -42.12
C ASP A 319 -4.44 6.82 -41.68
N LEU A 320 -3.96 6.01 -42.64
CA LEU A 320 -3.22 4.79 -42.32
C LEU A 320 -1.85 5.09 -41.71
N VAL A 321 -1.10 6.03 -42.30
CA VAL A 321 0.19 6.46 -41.77
C VAL A 321 0.03 7.16 -40.43
N ALA A 322 -0.99 8.02 -40.29
CA ALA A 322 -1.28 8.69 -39.03
C ALA A 322 -1.65 7.69 -37.92
N TYR A 323 -2.41 6.65 -38.25
CA TYR A 323 -2.76 5.57 -37.31
C TYR A 323 -1.51 4.84 -36.80
N ASP A 324 -0.61 4.42 -37.70
CA ASP A 324 0.63 3.73 -37.31
C ASP A 324 1.53 4.62 -36.45
N LEU A 325 1.61 5.92 -36.77
CA LEU A 325 2.36 6.91 -35.98
C LEU A 325 1.78 7.10 -34.58
N VAL A 326 0.45 7.24 -34.47
CA VAL A 326 -0.23 7.39 -33.17
C VAL A 326 -0.09 6.11 -32.35
N ARG A 327 -0.12 4.93 -32.98
CA ARG A 327 0.13 3.65 -32.31
C ARG A 327 1.57 3.56 -31.78
N ALA A 328 2.56 3.90 -32.60
CA ALA A 328 3.98 3.90 -32.18
C ALA A 328 4.21 4.91 -31.04
N HIS A 329 3.60 6.09 -31.15
CA HIS A 329 3.58 7.10 -30.11
C HIS A 329 3.05 6.55 -28.78
N PHE A 330 1.87 5.93 -28.78
CA PHE A 330 1.28 5.35 -27.57
C PHE A 330 2.16 4.24 -26.97
N GLN A 331 2.72 3.37 -27.81
CA GLN A 331 3.61 2.32 -27.34
C GLN A 331 4.80 2.90 -26.57
N ILE A 332 5.48 3.90 -27.14
CA ILE A 332 6.61 4.58 -26.49
C ILE A 332 6.18 5.22 -25.17
N LEU A 333 5.04 5.92 -25.15
CA LEU A 333 4.55 6.55 -23.92
C LEU A 333 4.25 5.52 -22.82
N HIS A 334 3.59 4.42 -23.16
CA HIS A 334 3.26 3.36 -22.22
C HIS A 334 4.53 2.69 -21.65
N GLU A 335 5.52 2.41 -22.50
CA GLU A 335 6.81 1.84 -22.08
C GLU A 335 7.54 2.78 -21.12
N ILE A 336 7.58 4.09 -21.40
CA ILE A 336 8.20 5.08 -20.52
C ILE A 336 7.45 5.20 -19.19
N VAL A 337 6.12 5.27 -19.21
CA VAL A 337 5.31 5.32 -17.98
C VAL A 337 5.60 4.10 -17.10
N ALA A 338 5.60 2.90 -17.68
CA ALA A 338 5.88 1.67 -16.95
C ALA A 338 7.32 1.62 -16.41
N ALA A 339 8.31 2.04 -17.21
CA ALA A 339 9.72 2.06 -16.80
C ALA A 339 10.00 3.03 -15.64
N GLU A 340 9.23 4.12 -15.54
CA GLU A 340 9.29 5.07 -14.41
C GLU A 340 8.37 4.66 -13.24
N GLY A 341 7.77 3.46 -13.30
CA GLY A 341 6.83 2.91 -12.31
C GLY A 341 5.61 3.79 -12.08
N GLY A 342 5.09 4.37 -13.15
CA GLY A 342 3.73 4.90 -13.21
C GLY A 342 2.76 3.92 -13.86
N ALA A 343 1.53 4.37 -14.02
CA ALA A 343 0.53 3.65 -14.81
C ALA A 343 -0.28 4.60 -15.68
N VAL A 344 -0.63 4.11 -16.88
CA VAL A 344 -1.58 4.79 -17.76
C VAL A 344 -2.98 4.52 -17.23
N VAL A 345 -3.68 5.60 -16.87
CA VAL A 345 -5.06 5.54 -16.40
C VAL A 345 -6.01 5.33 -17.57
N LYS A 346 -5.87 6.17 -18.60
CA LYS A 346 -6.69 6.14 -19.82
C LYS A 346 -6.05 6.96 -20.93
N THR A 347 -6.48 6.71 -22.15
CA THR A 347 -6.23 7.54 -23.32
C THR A 347 -7.47 8.34 -23.70
N ILE A 348 -7.30 9.54 -24.25
CA ILE A 348 -8.38 10.43 -24.67
C ILE A 348 -8.02 10.97 -26.06
N GLY A 349 -8.49 10.31 -27.12
CA GLY A 349 -7.98 10.59 -28.47
C GLY A 349 -6.50 10.19 -28.56
N ASP A 350 -5.62 11.16 -28.80
CA ASP A 350 -4.15 11.08 -28.83
C ASP A 350 -3.47 11.48 -27.49
N ALA A 351 -4.27 11.85 -26.48
CA ALA A 351 -3.77 12.21 -25.16
C ALA A 351 -3.62 10.99 -24.23
N VAL A 352 -2.62 11.02 -23.35
CA VAL A 352 -2.43 10.05 -22.26
C VAL A 352 -2.66 10.75 -20.93
N MET A 353 -3.45 10.11 -20.06
CA MET A 353 -3.49 10.41 -18.63
C MET A 353 -2.74 9.29 -17.88
N ALA A 354 -1.68 9.65 -17.17
CA ALA A 354 -0.87 8.74 -16.37
C ALA A 354 -0.72 9.23 -14.93
N THR A 355 -0.46 8.31 -14.01
CA THR A 355 -0.24 8.58 -12.58
C THR A 355 1.07 8.02 -12.11
N PHE A 356 1.71 8.73 -11.18
CA PHE A 356 2.96 8.33 -10.53
C PHE A 356 2.85 8.54 -9.02
N ILE A 357 3.47 7.63 -8.26
CA ILE A 357 3.49 7.70 -6.79
C ILE A 357 4.25 8.91 -6.24
N GLY A 358 5.05 9.60 -7.07
CA GLY A 358 5.72 10.83 -6.70
C GLY A 358 6.18 11.68 -7.89
N PRO A 359 6.46 12.97 -7.68
CA PRO A 359 6.78 13.94 -8.74
C PRO A 359 8.02 13.62 -9.56
N HIS A 360 9.06 13.08 -8.92
CA HIS A 360 10.36 12.81 -9.55
C HIS A 360 10.24 11.82 -10.72
N ARG A 361 9.43 10.76 -10.57
CA ARG A 361 9.14 9.78 -11.63
C ARG A 361 8.37 10.40 -12.79
N ALA A 362 7.41 11.26 -12.50
CA ALA A 362 6.63 11.94 -13.53
C ALA A 362 7.48 12.94 -14.35
N VAL A 363 8.41 13.65 -13.69
CA VAL A 363 9.37 14.52 -14.36
C VAL A 363 10.32 13.72 -15.26
N ALA A 364 10.89 12.62 -14.74
CA ALA A 364 11.73 11.72 -15.53
C ALA A 364 10.98 11.18 -16.76
N ALA A 365 9.76 10.70 -16.58
CA ALA A 365 8.89 10.24 -17.67
C ALA A 365 8.66 11.34 -18.71
N ALA A 366 8.29 12.56 -18.29
CA ALA A 366 8.03 13.67 -19.19
C ALA A 366 9.26 14.04 -20.06
N LEU A 367 10.45 14.07 -19.45
CA LEU A 367 11.70 14.36 -20.16
C LEU A 367 12.04 13.25 -21.17
N ARG A 368 11.91 11.98 -20.77
CA ARG A 368 12.12 10.82 -21.65
C ARG A 368 11.13 10.78 -22.80
N MET A 369 9.85 11.10 -22.55
CA MET A 369 8.82 11.17 -23.59
C MET A 369 9.15 12.23 -24.64
N ARG A 370 9.58 13.42 -24.20
CA ARG A 370 10.00 14.50 -25.11
C ARG A 370 11.19 14.07 -25.96
N ALA A 371 12.22 13.48 -25.35
CA ALA A 371 13.39 12.98 -26.08
C ALA A 371 13.02 11.89 -27.10
N ALA A 372 12.20 10.90 -26.70
CA ALA A 372 11.78 9.83 -27.58
C ALA A 372 10.97 10.32 -28.79
N MET A 373 10.13 11.35 -28.62
CA MET A 373 9.43 11.97 -29.76
C MET A 373 10.38 12.74 -30.68
N GLN A 374 11.39 13.41 -30.13
CA GLN A 374 12.43 14.08 -30.93
C GLN A 374 13.23 13.07 -31.77
N ASP A 375 13.56 11.91 -31.20
CA ASP A 375 14.29 10.87 -31.91
C ASP A 375 13.42 10.22 -33.00
N LEU A 376 12.16 9.91 -32.72
CA LEU A 376 11.22 9.40 -33.72
C LEU A 376 11.00 10.40 -34.87
N ASN A 377 10.95 11.70 -34.57
CA ASN A 377 10.90 12.77 -35.57
C ASN A 377 12.17 12.79 -36.44
N ARG A 378 13.35 12.69 -35.81
CA ARG A 378 14.65 12.65 -36.50
C ARG A 378 14.78 11.47 -37.45
N GLU A 379 14.37 10.28 -37.01
CA GLU A 379 14.37 9.05 -37.83
C GLU A 379 13.45 9.18 -39.06
N ARG A 380 12.32 9.87 -38.89
CA ARG A 380 11.35 10.11 -39.97
C ARG A 380 11.71 11.28 -40.88
N GLY A 381 12.67 12.12 -40.49
CA GLY A 381 12.95 13.39 -41.18
C GLY A 381 11.79 14.40 -41.10
N ALA A 382 11.02 14.37 -40.02
CA ALA A 382 9.87 15.24 -39.77
C ALA A 382 10.01 15.95 -38.41
N ASP A 383 9.14 16.91 -38.11
CA ASP A 383 9.11 17.67 -36.85
C ASP A 383 7.69 17.75 -36.25
N ASP A 384 6.82 16.81 -36.62
CA ASP A 384 5.38 16.91 -36.40
C ASP A 384 4.85 16.16 -35.17
N LEU A 385 5.64 15.28 -34.56
CA LEU A 385 5.29 14.66 -33.28
C LEU A 385 5.75 15.55 -32.13
N VAL A 386 4.96 16.58 -31.83
CA VAL A 386 5.24 17.53 -30.76
C VAL A 386 4.31 17.27 -29.59
N LEU A 387 4.88 16.80 -28.48
CA LEU A 387 4.13 16.53 -27.26
C LEU A 387 3.96 17.76 -26.40
N LYS A 388 2.74 17.93 -25.88
CA LYS A 388 2.40 18.92 -24.86
C LYS A 388 2.22 18.18 -23.55
N ILE A 389 3.03 18.47 -22.54
CA ILE A 389 3.01 17.71 -21.28
C ILE A 389 2.69 18.63 -20.09
N GLY A 390 1.80 18.18 -19.22
CA GLY A 390 1.45 18.86 -17.97
C GLY A 390 1.56 17.94 -16.76
N LEU A 391 2.19 18.45 -15.70
CA LEU A 391 2.41 17.74 -14.44
C LEU A 391 1.76 18.49 -13.27
N HIS A 392 1.06 17.76 -12.40
CA HIS A 392 0.59 18.30 -11.13
C HIS A 392 0.48 17.20 -10.08
N GLU A 393 0.85 17.55 -8.84
CA GLU A 393 0.72 16.67 -7.67
C GLU A 393 -0.28 17.26 -6.67
N GLY A 394 -1.15 16.40 -6.13
CA GLY A 394 -2.04 16.72 -5.02
C GLY A 394 -2.96 15.56 -4.60
N PRO A 395 -3.89 15.82 -3.66
CA PRO A 395 -4.83 14.81 -3.18
C PRO A 395 -5.90 14.46 -4.21
N CYS A 396 -6.33 13.20 -4.22
CA CYS A 396 -7.41 12.74 -5.08
C CYS A 396 -8.22 11.61 -4.43
N LEU A 397 -9.32 11.25 -5.07
CA LEU A 397 -10.10 10.07 -4.73
C LEU A 397 -9.87 9.00 -5.79
N ALA A 398 -9.54 7.79 -5.37
CA ALA A 398 -9.63 6.62 -6.22
C ALA A 398 -11.10 6.19 -6.30
N VAL A 399 -11.60 6.00 -7.53
CA VAL A 399 -13.00 5.67 -7.81
C VAL A 399 -13.11 4.60 -8.91
N SER A 400 -14.27 3.98 -9.03
CA SER A 400 -14.62 3.17 -10.21
C SER A 400 -15.51 3.99 -11.16
N LEU A 401 -15.13 4.07 -12.44
CA LEU A 401 -15.92 4.69 -13.49
C LEU A 401 -15.97 3.78 -14.72
N ASN A 402 -17.17 3.43 -15.19
CA ASN A 402 -17.37 2.45 -16.27
C ASN A 402 -16.65 1.12 -16.00
N ASP A 403 -16.78 0.60 -14.78
CA ASP A 403 -16.15 -0.62 -14.28
C ASP A 403 -14.62 -0.64 -14.36
N ARG A 404 -14.00 0.54 -14.48
CA ARG A 404 -12.55 0.71 -14.49
C ARG A 404 -12.11 1.68 -13.40
N GLN A 405 -10.92 1.42 -12.88
CA GLN A 405 -10.29 2.29 -11.91
C GLN A 405 -9.92 3.65 -12.54
N ASP A 406 -10.43 4.73 -11.96
CA ASP A 406 -10.17 6.11 -12.34
C ASP A 406 -9.89 6.99 -11.10
N TYR A 407 -9.61 8.27 -11.32
CA TYR A 407 -9.34 9.23 -10.26
C TYR A 407 -10.23 10.46 -10.40
N PHE A 408 -10.69 10.97 -9.27
CA PHE A 408 -11.54 12.15 -9.18
C PHE A 408 -10.95 13.19 -8.23
N GLY A 409 -11.14 14.47 -8.55
CA GLY A 409 -10.73 15.60 -7.70
C GLY A 409 -10.19 16.79 -8.48
N GLN A 410 -9.97 17.90 -7.77
CA GLN A 410 -9.42 19.13 -8.36
C GLN A 410 -8.02 18.91 -8.93
N THR A 411 -7.21 18.05 -8.33
CA THR A 411 -5.85 17.73 -8.82
C THR A 411 -5.85 17.20 -10.25
N VAL A 412 -6.80 16.32 -10.62
CA VAL A 412 -6.91 15.81 -12.00
C VAL A 412 -7.19 16.95 -12.98
N ASN A 413 -8.10 17.85 -12.61
CA ASN A 413 -8.47 19.00 -13.44
C ASN A 413 -7.30 19.98 -13.60
N VAL A 414 -6.58 20.29 -12.52
CA VAL A 414 -5.41 21.18 -12.57
C VAL A 414 -4.34 20.59 -13.50
N ALA A 415 -4.03 19.30 -13.38
CA ALA A 415 -3.05 18.62 -14.24
C ALA A 415 -3.39 18.76 -15.74
N ALA A 416 -4.65 18.48 -16.10
CA ALA A 416 -5.14 18.64 -17.47
C ALA A 416 -5.07 20.10 -17.96
N ARG A 417 -5.33 21.08 -17.10
CA ARG A 417 -5.22 22.51 -17.47
C ARG A 417 -3.77 22.98 -17.59
N VAL A 418 -2.86 22.45 -16.77
CA VAL A 418 -1.43 22.73 -16.86
C VAL A 418 -0.88 22.21 -18.19
N GLN A 419 -1.29 21.02 -18.63
CA GLN A 419 -0.94 20.49 -19.95
C GLN A 419 -1.39 21.44 -21.08
N GLN A 420 -2.57 22.04 -20.97
CA GLN A 420 -3.09 22.97 -21.99
C GLN A 420 -2.24 24.25 -22.14
N LEU A 421 -1.42 24.62 -21.15
CA LEU A 421 -0.50 25.76 -21.26
C LEU A 421 0.67 25.50 -22.22
N ALA A 422 1.00 24.23 -22.47
CA ALA A 422 2.11 23.81 -23.33
C ALA A 422 1.83 23.99 -24.83
N ALA A 423 1.27 25.12 -25.27
CA ALA A 423 0.82 25.36 -26.65
C ALA A 423 1.94 25.20 -27.71
N SER A 424 3.20 25.37 -27.32
CA SER A 424 4.41 25.25 -28.16
C SER A 424 5.07 23.87 -28.14
N GLY A 425 4.53 22.88 -27.41
CA GLY A 425 5.20 21.58 -27.22
C GLY A 425 6.13 21.52 -26.01
N GLY A 426 5.83 22.31 -24.98
CA GLY A 426 6.59 22.38 -23.74
C GLY A 426 6.18 21.34 -22.71
N ILE A 427 6.95 21.28 -21.63
CA ILE A 427 6.57 20.57 -20.41
C ILE A 427 6.26 21.64 -19.37
N PHE A 428 5.06 21.61 -18.81
CA PHE A 428 4.65 22.47 -17.72
C PHE A 428 4.43 21.65 -16.46
N ALA A 429 4.90 22.14 -15.32
CA ALA A 429 4.65 21.55 -14.02
C ALA A 429 4.14 22.61 -13.04
N THR A 430 3.22 22.25 -12.15
CA THR A 430 2.91 23.15 -11.03
C THR A 430 4.08 23.24 -10.05
N ASP A 431 4.14 24.33 -9.29
CA ASP A 431 5.15 24.51 -8.24
C ASP A 431 5.21 23.33 -7.25
N THR A 432 4.06 22.69 -6.95
CA THR A 432 4.01 21.50 -6.09
C THR A 432 4.93 20.37 -6.56
N VAL A 433 5.07 20.16 -7.87
CA VAL A 433 5.95 19.13 -8.46
C VAL A 433 7.42 19.47 -8.20
N LEU A 434 7.83 20.73 -8.35
CA LEU A 434 9.23 21.15 -8.18
C LEU A 434 9.62 21.39 -6.72
N ARG A 435 8.66 21.58 -5.80
CA ARG A 435 8.94 21.56 -4.36
C ARG A 435 9.40 20.19 -3.86
N HIS A 436 9.14 19.12 -4.62
CA HIS A 436 9.64 17.79 -4.30
C HIS A 436 11.16 17.71 -4.53
N PRO A 437 11.99 17.46 -3.50
CA PRO A 437 13.45 17.59 -3.60
C PRO A 437 14.09 16.73 -4.70
N GLN A 438 13.62 15.49 -4.87
CA GLN A 438 14.14 14.61 -5.93
C GLN A 438 13.73 15.06 -7.33
N ALA A 439 12.58 15.73 -7.49
CA ALA A 439 12.14 16.22 -8.79
C ALA A 439 12.97 17.43 -9.22
N ALA A 440 13.18 18.38 -8.29
CA ALA A 440 14.08 19.52 -8.51
C ALA A 440 15.51 19.06 -8.82
N ARG A 441 16.03 18.07 -8.07
CA ARG A 441 17.36 17.50 -8.32
C ARG A 441 17.44 16.87 -9.71
N HIS A 442 16.49 16.01 -10.07
CA HIS A 442 16.47 15.34 -11.36
C HIS A 442 16.45 16.36 -12.52
N LEU A 443 15.64 17.40 -12.41
CA LEU A 443 15.60 18.46 -13.40
C LEU A 443 16.96 19.17 -13.54
N ALA A 444 17.60 19.51 -12.42
CA ALA A 444 18.92 20.13 -12.40
C ALA A 444 20.02 19.23 -13.01
N GLU A 445 20.01 17.94 -12.72
CA GLU A 445 20.97 16.96 -13.26
C GLU A 445 20.86 16.81 -14.78
N THR A 446 19.66 16.97 -15.33
CA THR A 446 19.44 16.94 -16.79
C THR A 446 19.82 18.25 -17.51
N GLY A 447 20.23 19.29 -16.77
CA GLY A 447 20.57 20.60 -17.34
C GLY A 447 19.38 21.39 -17.88
N VAL A 448 18.15 20.94 -17.62
CA VAL A 448 16.92 21.60 -18.05
C VAL A 448 16.59 22.75 -17.11
N SER A 449 16.32 23.93 -17.66
CA SER A 449 15.96 25.10 -16.85
C SER A 449 14.45 25.17 -16.64
N ALA A 450 14.00 25.74 -15.52
CA ALA A 450 12.59 25.93 -15.23
C ALA A 450 12.26 27.41 -15.09
N ARG A 451 11.37 27.92 -15.94
CA ARG A 451 10.89 29.30 -15.86
C ARG A 451 9.57 29.37 -15.10
N ALA A 452 9.61 29.99 -13.94
CA ALA A 452 8.45 30.17 -13.08
C ALA A 452 7.52 31.28 -13.57
N GLU A 453 6.22 31.02 -13.60
CA GLU A 453 5.18 31.95 -14.04
C GLU A 453 3.89 31.74 -13.24
N LEU A 454 3.12 32.81 -13.01
CA LEU A 454 1.77 32.71 -12.46
C LEU A 454 0.76 32.65 -13.60
N ARG A 455 -0.13 31.65 -13.58
CA ARG A 455 -1.15 31.44 -14.62
C ARG A 455 -2.53 31.25 -14.00
N ARG A 456 -3.52 31.92 -14.57
CA ARG A 456 -4.93 31.63 -14.27
C ARG A 456 -5.37 30.42 -15.10
N LEU A 457 -5.81 29.37 -14.43
CA LEU A 457 -6.34 28.17 -15.09
C LEU A 457 -7.87 28.25 -15.13
N ARG A 458 -8.48 27.85 -16.26
CA ARG A 458 -9.94 27.88 -16.41
C ARG A 458 -10.60 27.01 -15.34
N GLY A 459 -11.52 27.59 -14.57
CA GLY A 459 -12.26 26.90 -13.51
C GLY A 459 -11.51 26.77 -12.18
N ILE A 460 -10.31 27.34 -12.07
CA ILE A 460 -9.53 27.41 -10.82
C ILE A 460 -9.54 28.86 -10.35
N GLY A 461 -10.00 29.10 -9.12
CA GLY A 461 -10.26 30.45 -8.61
C GLY A 461 -8.99 31.30 -8.45
N GLU A 462 -7.92 30.70 -7.93
CA GLU A 462 -6.65 31.37 -7.68
C GLU A 462 -5.64 31.13 -8.82
N PRO A 463 -4.77 32.12 -9.13
CA PRO A 463 -3.62 31.89 -10.00
C PRO A 463 -2.72 30.77 -9.45
N VAL A 464 -2.30 29.88 -10.34
CA VAL A 464 -1.42 28.76 -10.01
C VAL A 464 0.00 29.09 -10.46
N ALA A 465 0.98 28.87 -9.57
CA ALA A 465 2.39 28.93 -9.92
C ALA A 465 2.76 27.69 -10.74
N VAL A 466 3.26 27.93 -11.96
CA VAL A 466 3.67 26.91 -12.91
C VAL A 466 5.09 27.17 -13.39
N HIS A 467 5.75 26.12 -13.84
CA HIS A 467 7.12 26.13 -14.33
C HIS A 467 7.15 25.53 -15.73
N GLU A 468 7.64 26.28 -16.70
CA GLU A 468 7.92 25.79 -18.05
C GLU A 468 9.35 25.25 -18.10
N PHE A 469 9.53 24.02 -18.58
CA PHE A 469 10.85 23.41 -18.74
C PHE A 469 11.44 23.80 -20.10
N ILE A 470 12.56 24.53 -20.06
CA ILE A 470 13.26 25.12 -21.21
C ILE A 470 14.54 24.35 -21.50
#